data_AF-A0AAD5MAA7-F1
#
_entry.id   AF-A0AAD5MAA7-F1
#
_cell.length_a   1.000
_cell.length_b   1.000
_cell.length_c   1.000
_cell.angle_alpha   90.00
_cell.angle_beta   90.00
_cell.angle_gamma   90.00
#
_symmetry.space_group_name_H-M   'P 1'
#
loop_
_entity.id
_entity.type
_entity.pdbx_description
1 polymer ?
#
loop_
_entity_poly.entity_id
_entity_poly.type
_entity_poly.pdbx_seq_one_letter_code
_entity_poly.pdbx_strand_id
1 'polypeptide(L)'
;MAPPKDDVLSALVTSAARVLAPNSLQFDENELERASKEAREAATQAAKLVQPGDLIFITTQGFLYSVARFLANNEYDHVVVVLNASEVLHVGPPSSRVIQLERLLLPHRQPVVLRPSMSDDERARFVRCARQLIGTKYDVVRVYQLILRLTLQHLARRTPLRRLALDSRCSEQFRQALRRVRDEVKLDIVTHGSASFNDFTRIRQHHPDTLVRVPLPVLNFTLNPHRRPGKAYFREFVELMLRIRSGKLRWHLLEDTVLPRLRDVAGDVSPRLATPQRLQLVAYTVVFLVLLKRASIVRRVLLRAAQLLLLRYVIQQVLMHVKLDDMARAMVARL
;
A
#
# COMPACT_ATOMS: atom_id res chain seq x y z
N MET A 1 3.93 31.79 4.68
CA MET A 1 2.87 30.84 5.09
C MET A 1 3.42 29.43 4.95
N ALA A 2 3.53 28.67 6.05
CA ALA A 2 3.91 27.26 5.96
C ALA A 2 2.77 26.47 5.28
N PRO A 3 3.06 25.57 4.32
CA PRO A 3 2.02 24.73 3.74
C PRO A 3 1.36 23.90 4.84
N PRO A 4 0.04 23.62 4.75
CA PRO A 4 -0.64 22.79 5.72
C PRO A 4 0.08 21.43 5.80
N LYS A 5 0.28 20.91 7.03
CA LYS A 5 1.05 19.68 7.28
C LYS A 5 0.54 18.47 6.47
N ASP A 6 -0.73 18.49 6.07
CA ASP A 6 -1.38 17.47 5.26
C ASP A 6 -0.83 17.40 3.81
N ASP A 7 -0.34 18.52 3.26
CA ASP A 7 0.19 18.58 1.89
C ASP A 7 1.53 17.85 1.75
N VAL A 8 2.40 17.96 2.77
CA VAL A 8 3.73 17.31 2.74
C VAL A 8 3.59 15.79 2.78
N LEU A 9 2.70 15.28 3.63
CA LEU A 9 2.45 13.85 3.73
C LEU A 9 1.80 13.32 2.44
N SER A 10 0.81 14.05 1.91
CA SER A 10 0.16 13.70 0.63
C SER A 10 1.16 13.69 -0.53
N ALA A 11 2.05 14.68 -0.60
CA ALA A 11 3.10 14.75 -1.62
C ALA A 11 4.11 13.59 -1.50
N LEU A 12 4.55 13.27 -0.28
CA LEU A 12 5.46 12.15 -0.03
C LEU A 12 4.84 10.81 -0.43
N VAL A 13 3.57 10.59 -0.10
CA VAL A 13 2.88 9.37 -0.47
C VAL A 13 2.65 9.30 -1.99
N THR A 14 2.30 10.41 -2.63
CA THR A 14 2.16 10.49 -4.10
C THR A 14 3.50 10.28 -4.82
N SER A 15 4.62 10.65 -4.19
CA SER A 15 5.94 10.32 -4.73
C SER A 15 6.33 8.87 -4.52
N ALA A 16 6.06 8.34 -3.32
CA ALA A 16 6.22 6.93 -3.01
C ALA A 16 5.50 6.10 -4.07
N ALA A 17 4.30 6.51 -4.45
CA ALA A 17 3.53 5.90 -5.52
C ALA A 17 4.29 5.76 -6.84
N ARG A 18 4.88 6.86 -7.32
CA ARG A 18 5.55 6.90 -8.62
C ARG A 18 6.82 6.06 -8.63
N VAL A 19 7.50 5.97 -7.50
CA VAL A 19 8.79 5.26 -7.36
C VAL A 19 8.60 3.78 -7.00
N LEU A 20 7.57 3.47 -6.20
CA LEU A 20 7.28 2.12 -5.75
C LEU A 20 6.32 1.38 -6.70
N ALA A 21 5.58 2.07 -7.56
CA ALA A 21 4.70 1.44 -8.54
C ALA A 21 4.97 1.88 -10.00
N PRO A 22 6.23 2.07 -10.48
CA PRO A 22 6.46 2.55 -11.84
C PRO A 22 5.96 1.54 -12.88
N ASN A 23 6.15 0.24 -12.63
CA ASN A 23 5.75 -0.84 -13.54
C ASN A 23 4.55 -1.64 -13.04
N SER A 24 4.13 -1.41 -11.79
CA SER A 24 3.23 -2.33 -11.11
C SER A 24 1.78 -2.17 -11.60
N LEU A 25 1.43 -0.96 -12.04
CA LEU A 25 0.16 -0.62 -12.71
C LEU A 25 0.36 -0.39 -14.21
N GLN A 26 1.58 -0.55 -14.73
CA GLN A 26 1.81 -0.58 -16.17
C GLN A 26 1.40 -1.96 -16.66
N PHE A 27 0.23 -1.98 -17.30
CA PHE A 27 -0.29 -3.13 -17.98
C PHE A 27 0.66 -3.49 -19.11
N ASP A 28 1.40 -4.58 -18.93
CA ASP A 28 2.14 -5.22 -20.02
C ASP A 28 1.14 -5.81 -21.02
N GLU A 29 0.88 -5.13 -22.14
CA GLU A 29 -0.16 -5.50 -23.11
C GLU A 29 0.00 -6.94 -23.61
N ASN A 30 1.24 -7.44 -23.66
CA ASN A 30 1.56 -8.76 -24.20
C ASN A 30 1.63 -9.84 -23.11
N GLU A 31 1.16 -9.57 -21.89
CA GLU A 31 1.22 -10.54 -20.78
C GLU A 31 0.46 -11.84 -21.10
N LEU A 32 -0.70 -11.72 -21.76
CA LEU A 32 -1.49 -12.89 -22.18
C LEU A 32 -0.73 -13.70 -23.23
N GLU A 33 -0.07 -13.03 -24.18
CA GLU A 33 0.69 -13.68 -25.26
C GLU A 33 1.95 -14.40 -24.74
N ARG A 34 2.59 -13.84 -23.70
CA ARG A 34 3.78 -14.43 -23.06
C ARG A 34 3.44 -15.54 -22.06
N ALA A 35 2.17 -15.69 -21.67
CA ALA A 35 1.76 -16.73 -20.75
C ALA A 35 1.88 -18.12 -21.40
N SER A 36 2.15 -19.15 -20.58
CA SER A 36 2.22 -20.53 -21.08
C SER A 36 0.91 -20.96 -21.71
N LYS A 37 0.95 -21.98 -22.57
CA LYS A 37 -0.26 -22.53 -23.18
C LYS A 37 -1.26 -23.01 -22.12
N GLU A 38 -0.78 -23.70 -21.08
CA GLU A 38 -1.66 -24.18 -19.99
C GLU A 38 -2.30 -23.01 -19.22
N ALA A 39 -1.54 -21.94 -18.96
CA ALA A 39 -2.04 -20.77 -18.26
C ALA A 39 -3.12 -20.04 -19.06
N ARG A 40 -2.95 -19.92 -20.38
CA ARG A 40 -3.95 -19.35 -21.29
C ARG A 40 -5.21 -20.22 -21.35
N GLU A 41 -5.06 -21.53 -21.52
CA GLU A 41 -6.21 -22.45 -21.53
C GLU A 41 -7.00 -22.39 -20.21
N ALA A 42 -6.31 -22.36 -19.07
CA ALA A 42 -6.96 -22.20 -17.76
C ALA A 42 -7.74 -20.88 -17.66
N ALA A 43 -7.16 -19.78 -18.15
CA ALA A 43 -7.83 -18.47 -18.19
C ALA A 43 -9.05 -18.47 -19.12
N THR A 44 -8.97 -19.09 -20.30
CA THR A 44 -10.09 -19.24 -21.24
C THR A 44 -11.21 -20.09 -20.65
N GLN A 45 -10.89 -21.18 -19.94
CA GLN A 45 -11.92 -21.98 -19.26
C GLN A 45 -12.57 -21.22 -18.10
N ALA A 46 -11.78 -20.46 -17.33
CA ALA A 46 -12.30 -19.58 -16.30
C ALA A 46 -13.23 -18.50 -16.88
N ALA A 47 -12.87 -17.89 -18.02
CA ALA A 47 -13.64 -16.82 -18.66
C ALA A 47 -15.06 -17.25 -19.02
N LYS A 48 -15.27 -18.52 -19.38
CA LYS A 48 -16.61 -19.08 -19.68
C LYS A 48 -17.56 -19.10 -18.48
N LEU A 49 -17.04 -19.05 -17.26
CA LEU A 49 -17.83 -19.10 -16.02
C LEU A 49 -18.21 -17.71 -15.48
N VAL A 50 -17.49 -16.68 -15.95
CA VAL A 50 -17.64 -15.31 -15.52
C VAL A 50 -18.77 -14.63 -16.30
N GLN A 51 -19.52 -13.75 -15.64
CA GLN A 51 -20.65 -13.03 -16.21
C GLN A 51 -20.49 -11.50 -16.05
N PRO A 52 -21.15 -10.70 -16.90
CA PRO A 52 -21.18 -9.25 -16.71
C PRO A 52 -21.67 -8.87 -15.31
N GLY A 53 -20.97 -7.94 -14.66
CA GLY A 53 -21.24 -7.52 -13.29
C GLY A 53 -20.50 -8.30 -12.21
N ASP A 54 -19.82 -9.40 -12.55
CA ASP A 54 -18.92 -10.09 -11.62
C ASP A 54 -17.75 -9.16 -11.24
N LEU A 55 -17.26 -9.34 -10.01
CA LEU A 55 -16.09 -8.66 -9.47
C LEU A 55 -14.92 -9.63 -9.43
N ILE A 56 -13.80 -9.27 -10.04
CA ILE A 56 -12.58 -10.09 -10.01
C ILE A 56 -11.56 -9.41 -9.12
N PHE A 57 -11.28 -10.04 -7.99
CA PHE A 57 -10.24 -9.64 -7.05
C PHE A 57 -8.94 -10.35 -7.44
N ILE A 58 -7.84 -9.61 -7.47
CA ILE A 58 -6.53 -10.17 -7.83
C ILE A 58 -5.49 -9.84 -6.78
N THR A 59 -4.46 -10.68 -6.79
CA THR A 59 -3.29 -10.58 -5.91
C THR A 59 -2.08 -10.40 -6.80
N THR A 60 -1.68 -9.16 -7.03
CA THR A 60 -0.51 -8.86 -7.86
C THR A 60 0.75 -9.34 -7.16
N GLN A 61 1.58 -10.08 -7.89
CA GLN A 61 2.85 -10.56 -7.36
C GLN A 61 3.83 -9.40 -7.17
N GLY A 62 4.78 -9.60 -6.27
CA GLY A 62 5.87 -8.66 -6.03
C GLY A 62 5.80 -7.99 -4.66
N PHE A 63 6.99 -7.56 -4.24
CA PHE A 63 7.26 -7.03 -2.93
C PHE A 63 6.32 -5.88 -2.53
N LEU A 64 6.19 -4.90 -3.42
CA LEU A 64 5.54 -3.64 -3.08
C LEU A 64 4.04 -3.82 -2.89
N TYR A 65 3.40 -4.63 -3.73
CA TYR A 65 2.02 -5.04 -3.54
C TYR A 65 1.82 -5.85 -2.27
N SER A 66 2.72 -6.79 -1.99
CA SER A 66 2.62 -7.59 -0.78
C SER A 66 2.74 -6.76 0.50
N VAL A 67 3.63 -5.76 0.52
CA VAL A 67 3.78 -4.81 1.63
C VAL A 67 2.55 -3.92 1.73
N ALA A 68 2.05 -3.37 0.62
CA ALA A 68 0.85 -2.54 0.61
C ALA A 68 -0.37 -3.30 1.14
N ARG A 69 -0.58 -4.54 0.68
CA ARG A 69 -1.61 -5.46 1.19
C ARG A 69 -1.46 -5.71 2.68
N PHE A 70 -0.25 -6.04 3.12
CA PHE A 70 0.03 -6.29 4.53
C PHE A 70 -0.25 -5.06 5.42
N LEU A 71 0.22 -3.89 5.01
CA LEU A 71 0.04 -2.63 5.74
C LEU A 71 -1.42 -2.22 5.80
N ALA A 72 -2.13 -2.31 4.67
CA ALA A 72 -3.57 -2.05 4.62
C ALA A 72 -4.41 -3.19 5.23
N ASN A 73 -3.77 -4.28 5.67
CA ASN A 73 -4.41 -5.52 6.10
C ASN A 73 -5.47 -6.04 5.11
N ASN A 74 -5.19 -5.94 3.81
CA ASN A 74 -6.06 -6.44 2.74
C ASN A 74 -5.51 -7.75 2.18
N GLU A 75 -6.40 -8.66 1.79
CA GLU A 75 -6.01 -9.91 1.09
C GLU A 75 -5.72 -9.68 -0.39
N TYR A 76 -6.40 -8.69 -0.98
CA TYR A 76 -6.29 -8.31 -2.40
C TYR A 76 -5.69 -6.91 -2.52
N ASP A 77 -5.07 -6.60 -3.66
CA ASP A 77 -4.57 -5.25 -3.98
C ASP A 77 -5.38 -4.57 -5.08
N HIS A 78 -6.22 -5.33 -5.78
CA HIS A 78 -6.91 -4.81 -6.94
C HIS A 78 -8.24 -5.55 -7.18
N VAL A 79 -9.21 -4.84 -7.74
CA VAL A 79 -10.52 -5.36 -8.15
C VAL A 79 -10.90 -4.76 -9.51
N VAL A 80 -11.50 -5.58 -10.36
CA VAL A 80 -12.10 -5.13 -11.63
C VAL A 80 -13.56 -5.54 -11.71
N VAL A 81 -14.29 -4.92 -12.63
CA VAL A 81 -15.69 -5.24 -12.93
C VAL A 81 -15.79 -5.85 -14.31
N VAL A 82 -16.50 -6.96 -14.45
CA VAL A 82 -16.71 -7.61 -15.75
C VAL A 82 -17.78 -6.85 -16.54
N LEU A 83 -17.46 -6.46 -17.77
CA LEU A 83 -18.34 -5.65 -18.61
C LEU A 83 -19.10 -6.48 -19.64
N ASN A 84 -18.50 -7.55 -20.15
CA ASN A 84 -19.08 -8.52 -21.08
C ASN A 84 -18.23 -9.82 -21.08
N ALA A 85 -18.41 -10.67 -22.09
CA ALA A 85 -17.74 -11.97 -22.20
C ALA A 85 -16.21 -11.89 -22.40
N SER A 86 -15.66 -10.76 -22.86
CA SER A 86 -14.23 -10.62 -23.17
C SER A 86 -13.56 -9.43 -22.49
N GLU A 87 -14.32 -8.53 -21.87
CA GLU A 87 -13.84 -7.25 -21.37
C GLU A 87 -14.14 -7.04 -19.89
N VAL A 88 -13.20 -6.40 -19.21
CA VAL A 88 -13.35 -5.92 -17.83
C VAL A 88 -12.99 -4.45 -17.73
N LEU A 89 -13.67 -3.73 -16.84
CA LEU A 89 -13.32 -2.39 -16.42
C LEU A 89 -12.21 -2.48 -15.38
N HIS A 90 -11.04 -2.01 -15.77
CA HIS A 90 -9.89 -1.87 -14.91
C HIS A 90 -9.75 -0.41 -14.44
N VAL A 91 -9.84 -0.18 -13.13
CA VAL A 91 -9.67 1.16 -12.52
C VAL A 91 -8.28 1.26 -11.92
N GLY A 92 -7.34 1.83 -12.67
CA GLY A 92 -5.96 2.05 -12.24
C GLY A 92 -5.30 3.22 -12.98
N PRO A 93 -4.07 3.61 -12.62
CA PRO A 93 -3.36 4.70 -13.30
C PRO A 93 -3.12 4.41 -14.79
N PRO A 94 -3.15 5.46 -15.65
CA PRO A 94 -3.52 6.85 -15.32
C PRO A 94 -5.05 7.08 -15.26
N SER A 95 -5.84 6.17 -15.83
CA SER A 95 -7.29 6.28 -15.94
C SER A 95 -7.95 4.90 -16.00
N SER A 96 -9.25 4.88 -15.69
CA SER A 96 -10.07 3.68 -15.85
C SER A 96 -10.15 3.30 -17.34
N ARG A 97 -9.91 2.03 -17.66
CA ARG A 97 -9.85 1.53 -19.04
C ARG A 97 -10.44 0.14 -19.15
N VAL A 98 -10.71 -0.26 -20.38
CA VAL A 98 -11.11 -1.63 -20.70
C VAL A 98 -9.88 -2.48 -20.98
N ILE A 99 -9.86 -3.69 -20.46
CA ILE A 99 -8.82 -4.70 -20.74
C ILE A 99 -9.47 -6.07 -20.99
N GLN A 100 -8.70 -6.98 -21.57
CA GLN A 100 -9.16 -8.36 -21.83
C GLN A 100 -9.37 -9.14 -20.52
N LEU A 101 -10.49 -9.85 -20.43
CA LEU A 101 -10.90 -10.65 -19.27
C LEU A 101 -9.90 -11.76 -18.95
N GLU A 102 -9.53 -12.55 -19.95
CA GLU A 102 -8.65 -13.72 -19.78
C GLU A 102 -7.32 -13.35 -19.15
N ARG A 103 -6.79 -12.17 -19.47
CA ARG A 103 -5.56 -11.66 -18.89
C ARG A 103 -5.63 -11.57 -17.36
N LEU A 104 -6.76 -11.15 -16.79
CA LEU A 104 -6.93 -11.08 -15.34
C LEU A 104 -7.27 -12.43 -14.71
N LEU A 105 -7.68 -13.39 -15.52
CA LEU A 105 -7.92 -14.76 -15.13
C LEU A 105 -6.67 -15.66 -15.22
N LEU A 106 -5.50 -15.10 -15.53
CA LEU A 106 -4.26 -15.87 -15.53
C LEU A 106 -3.92 -16.41 -14.12
N PRO A 107 -3.54 -17.69 -13.97
CA PRO A 107 -3.35 -18.32 -12.66
C PRO A 107 -2.35 -17.61 -11.73
N HIS A 108 -1.29 -17.00 -12.27
CA HIS A 108 -0.29 -16.29 -11.47
C HIS A 108 -0.84 -15.03 -10.78
N ARG A 109 -1.99 -14.50 -11.22
CA ARG A 109 -2.69 -13.37 -10.60
C ARG A 109 -3.60 -13.79 -9.44
N GLN A 110 -3.79 -15.10 -9.23
CA GLN A 110 -4.65 -15.69 -8.21
C GLN A 110 -6.04 -15.03 -8.15
N PRO A 111 -6.78 -14.98 -9.26
CA PRO A 111 -8.08 -14.34 -9.31
C PRO A 111 -9.09 -15.01 -8.37
N VAL A 112 -9.91 -14.20 -7.74
CA VAL A 112 -11.10 -14.62 -7.00
C VAL A 112 -12.29 -13.86 -7.57
N VAL A 113 -13.22 -14.61 -8.16
CA VAL A 113 -14.43 -14.06 -8.76
C VAL A 113 -15.57 -14.09 -7.74
N LEU A 114 -16.13 -12.93 -7.44
CA LEU A 114 -17.30 -12.76 -6.60
C LEU A 114 -18.44 -12.19 -7.46
N ARG A 115 -19.58 -12.88 -7.46
CA ARG A 115 -20.81 -12.49 -8.13
C ARG A 115 -21.74 -11.81 -7.13
N PRO A 116 -22.01 -10.50 -7.28
CA PRO A 116 -23.03 -9.86 -6.47
C PRO A 116 -24.41 -10.43 -6.83
N SER A 117 -25.23 -10.71 -5.80
CA SER A 117 -26.61 -11.12 -6.01
C SER A 117 -27.43 -9.90 -6.46
N MET A 118 -27.81 -9.91 -7.74
CA MET A 118 -28.54 -8.83 -8.41
C MET A 118 -29.53 -9.44 -9.41
N SER A 119 -30.70 -8.81 -9.55
CA SER A 119 -31.59 -9.07 -10.69
C SER A 119 -30.91 -8.69 -12.01
N ASP A 120 -31.40 -9.21 -13.13
CA ASP A 120 -30.83 -8.91 -14.45
C ASP A 120 -30.90 -7.42 -14.79
N ASP A 121 -32.01 -6.75 -14.44
CA ASP A 121 -32.16 -5.31 -14.61
C ASP A 121 -31.14 -4.51 -13.80
N GLU A 122 -30.87 -4.93 -12.56
CA GLU A 122 -29.87 -4.29 -11.70
C GLU A 122 -28.46 -4.54 -12.19
N ARG A 123 -28.17 -5.76 -12.65
CA ARG A 123 -26.90 -6.14 -13.27
C ARG A 123 -26.65 -5.28 -14.51
N ALA A 124 -27.66 -5.12 -15.38
CA ALA A 124 -27.58 -4.28 -16.56
C ALA A 124 -27.32 -2.80 -16.21
N ARG A 125 -28.03 -2.25 -15.20
CA ARG A 125 -27.78 -0.90 -14.69
C ARG A 125 -26.37 -0.75 -14.11
N PHE A 126 -25.92 -1.72 -13.32
CA PHE A 126 -24.60 -1.73 -12.70
C PHE A 126 -23.49 -1.72 -13.76
N VAL A 127 -23.56 -2.61 -14.75
CA VAL A 127 -22.61 -2.66 -15.86
C VAL A 127 -22.64 -1.37 -16.68
N ARG A 128 -23.82 -0.79 -16.93
CA ARG A 128 -23.94 0.51 -17.61
C ARG A 128 -23.26 1.63 -16.83
N CYS A 129 -23.44 1.71 -15.52
CA CYS A 129 -22.75 2.67 -14.67
C CYS A 129 -21.24 2.44 -14.65
N ALA A 130 -20.79 1.18 -14.61
CA ALA A 130 -19.37 0.85 -14.72
C ALA A 130 -18.77 1.35 -16.05
N ARG A 131 -19.47 1.17 -17.17
CA ARG A 131 -19.03 1.68 -18.49
C ARG A 131 -18.86 3.21 -18.51
N GLN A 132 -19.69 3.95 -17.77
CA GLN A 132 -19.55 5.42 -17.67
C GLN A 132 -18.25 5.87 -16.98
N LEU A 133 -17.56 4.97 -16.27
CA LEU A 133 -16.28 5.28 -15.64
C LEU A 133 -15.09 5.19 -16.60
N ILE A 134 -15.25 4.58 -17.79
CA ILE A 134 -14.17 4.46 -18.79
C ILE A 134 -13.63 5.86 -19.13
N GLY A 135 -12.31 6.01 -19.11
CA GLY A 135 -11.61 7.28 -19.34
C GLY A 135 -11.50 8.20 -18.11
N THR A 136 -12.23 7.91 -17.02
CA THR A 136 -12.13 8.71 -15.78
C THR A 136 -10.73 8.62 -15.19
N LYS A 137 -10.15 9.77 -14.86
CA LYS A 137 -8.80 9.85 -14.26
C LYS A 137 -8.76 9.10 -12.93
N TYR A 138 -7.70 8.33 -12.75
CA TYR A 138 -7.49 7.60 -11.50
C TYR A 138 -7.11 8.58 -10.37
N ASP A 139 -7.90 8.60 -9.30
CA ASP A 139 -7.63 9.42 -8.13
C ASP A 139 -6.54 8.77 -7.25
N VAL A 140 -5.30 8.91 -7.71
CA VAL A 140 -4.09 8.43 -7.04
C VAL A 140 -4.09 8.91 -5.58
N VAL A 141 -4.33 10.20 -5.36
CA VAL A 141 -4.25 10.83 -4.04
C VAL A 141 -5.22 10.16 -3.06
N ARG A 142 -6.48 9.98 -3.46
CA ARG A 142 -7.50 9.34 -2.62
C ARG A 142 -7.15 7.90 -2.27
N VAL A 143 -6.64 7.12 -3.22
CA VAL A 143 -6.24 5.72 -2.99
C VAL A 143 -5.11 5.65 -1.97
N TYR A 144 -4.10 6.50 -2.11
CA TYR A 144 -2.99 6.57 -1.18
C TYR A 144 -3.39 7.05 0.21
N GLN A 145 -4.29 8.04 0.30
CA GLN A 145 -4.88 8.46 1.57
C GLN A 145 -5.65 7.32 2.24
N LEU A 146 -6.38 6.49 1.48
CA LEU A 146 -7.05 5.31 2.02
C LEU A 146 -6.03 4.28 2.53
N ILE A 147 -5.01 3.93 1.74
CA ILE A 147 -3.96 2.98 2.15
C ILE A 147 -3.28 3.46 3.44
N LEU A 148 -2.96 4.75 3.54
CA LEU A 148 -2.38 5.34 4.75
C LEU A 148 -3.31 5.19 5.96
N ARG A 149 -4.61 5.45 5.81
CA ARG A 149 -5.60 5.29 6.90
C ARG A 149 -5.70 3.85 7.37
N LEU A 150 -5.81 2.91 6.44
CA LEU A 150 -5.85 1.48 6.74
C LEU A 150 -4.57 1.04 7.45
N THR A 151 -3.43 1.58 7.02
CA THR A 151 -2.12 1.35 7.65
C THR A 151 -2.08 1.88 9.08
N LEU A 152 -2.52 3.12 9.32
CA LEU A 152 -2.57 3.71 10.65
C LEU A 152 -3.54 2.96 11.57
N GLN A 153 -4.69 2.52 11.04
CA GLN A 153 -5.64 1.70 11.78
C GLN A 153 -5.03 0.34 12.13
N HIS A 154 -4.35 -0.32 11.18
CA HIS A 154 -3.74 -1.62 11.42
C HIS A 154 -2.58 -1.54 12.42
N LEU A 155 -1.71 -0.54 12.29
CA LEU A 155 -0.48 -0.42 13.09
C LEU A 155 -0.69 0.26 14.45
N ALA A 156 -1.54 1.28 14.51
CA ALA A 156 -1.71 2.12 15.70
C ALA A 156 -3.11 2.00 16.32
N ARG A 157 -4.04 1.25 15.73
CA ARG A 157 -5.46 1.17 16.14
C ARG A 157 -6.13 2.55 16.23
N ARG A 158 -5.64 3.53 15.46
CA ARG A 158 -6.14 4.92 15.42
C ARG A 158 -6.50 5.31 13.99
N THR A 159 -7.51 6.18 13.85
CA THR A 159 -7.93 6.73 12.56
C THR A 159 -7.98 8.26 12.63
N PRO A 160 -6.83 8.95 12.72
CA PRO A 160 -6.80 10.38 12.99
C PRO A 160 -7.20 11.26 11.79
N LEU A 161 -7.44 10.69 10.61
CA LEU A 161 -7.64 11.45 9.37
C LEU A 161 -9.12 11.70 9.07
N ARG A 162 -9.47 12.94 8.70
CA ARG A 162 -10.83 13.38 8.33
C ARG A 162 -11.42 12.52 7.22
N ARG A 163 -12.66 12.01 7.32
CA ARG A 163 -13.28 11.15 6.27
C ARG A 163 -13.20 11.73 4.86
N LEU A 164 -13.02 10.86 3.87
CA LEU A 164 -13.09 11.21 2.46
C LEU A 164 -14.54 11.47 2.05
N ALA A 165 -14.77 12.41 1.12
CA ALA A 165 -16.11 12.70 0.61
C ALA A 165 -16.64 11.50 -0.18
N LEU A 166 -17.86 11.06 0.13
CA LEU A 166 -18.55 9.99 -0.59
C LEU A 166 -19.23 10.60 -1.83
N ASP A 167 -18.84 10.14 -3.01
CA ASP A 167 -19.56 10.47 -4.25
C ASP A 167 -20.39 9.24 -4.64
N SER A 168 -21.61 9.15 -4.10
CA SER A 168 -22.39 7.91 -4.16
C SER A 168 -23.42 7.94 -5.29
N ARG A 169 -23.02 7.57 -6.52
CA ARG A 169 -23.94 7.27 -7.63
C ARG A 169 -24.20 5.75 -7.82
N CYS A 170 -24.08 4.95 -6.76
CA CYS A 170 -24.22 3.49 -6.84
C CYS A 170 -25.68 2.99 -6.78
N SER A 171 -25.90 1.72 -7.17
CA SER A 171 -27.21 1.04 -7.18
C SER A 171 -27.86 0.97 -5.80
N GLU A 172 -29.19 1.05 -5.76
CA GLU A 172 -29.95 1.13 -4.50
C GLU A 172 -29.85 -0.16 -3.67
N GLN A 173 -29.86 -1.33 -4.31
CA GLN A 173 -29.64 -2.61 -3.59
C GLN A 173 -28.26 -2.71 -2.96
N PHE A 174 -27.20 -2.28 -3.64
CA PHE A 174 -25.86 -2.30 -3.04
C PHE A 174 -25.79 -1.31 -1.86
N ARG A 175 -26.45 -0.14 -1.97
CA ARG A 175 -26.61 0.76 -0.82
C ARG A 175 -27.40 0.12 0.32
N GLN A 176 -28.46 -0.62 0.02
CA GLN A 176 -29.25 -1.31 1.05
C GLN A 176 -28.46 -2.44 1.72
N ALA A 177 -27.74 -3.26 0.95
CA ALA A 177 -26.82 -4.27 1.49
C ALA A 177 -25.75 -3.62 2.37
N LEU A 178 -25.11 -2.53 1.89
CA LEU A 178 -24.17 -1.75 2.68
C LEU A 178 -24.80 -1.16 3.95
N ARG A 179 -26.07 -0.72 3.91
CA ARG A 179 -26.78 -0.22 5.11
C ARG A 179 -27.02 -1.33 6.12
N ARG A 180 -27.48 -2.51 5.69
CA ARG A 180 -27.68 -3.68 6.57
C ARG A 180 -26.35 -4.09 7.21
N VAL A 181 -25.31 -4.28 6.40
CA VAL A 181 -23.99 -4.68 6.92
C VAL A 181 -23.38 -3.60 7.81
N ARG A 182 -23.62 -2.31 7.53
CA ARG A 182 -23.12 -1.21 8.36
C ARG A 182 -23.60 -1.30 9.80
N ASP A 183 -24.84 -1.73 10.00
CA ASP A 183 -25.43 -1.76 11.34
C ASP A 183 -24.90 -2.96 12.15
N GLU A 184 -24.42 -4.01 11.48
CA GLU A 184 -23.82 -5.21 12.09
C GLU A 184 -22.29 -5.14 12.21
N VAL A 185 -21.61 -4.49 11.25
CA VAL A 185 -20.16 -4.51 11.10
C VAL A 185 -19.62 -3.13 10.75
N LYS A 186 -18.53 -2.76 11.41
CA LYS A 186 -17.80 -1.52 11.09
C LYS A 186 -17.08 -1.66 9.74
N LEU A 187 -17.70 -1.12 8.69
CA LEU A 187 -17.10 -1.02 7.36
C LEU A 187 -16.10 0.15 7.25
N ASP A 188 -15.07 -0.05 6.43
CA ASP A 188 -14.03 0.92 6.10
C ASP A 188 -14.62 2.08 5.29
N ILE A 189 -15.60 1.85 4.40
CA ILE A 189 -16.33 2.93 3.71
C ILE A 189 -17.00 3.90 4.69
N VAL A 190 -17.52 3.40 5.80
CA VAL A 190 -18.19 4.19 6.84
C VAL A 190 -17.16 4.90 7.73
N THR A 191 -16.07 4.20 8.04
CA THR A 191 -15.02 4.72 8.93
C THR A 191 -14.15 5.77 8.24
N HIS A 192 -13.76 5.53 6.99
CA HIS A 192 -12.76 6.29 6.23
C HIS A 192 -13.35 7.12 5.09
N GLY A 193 -14.59 6.87 4.68
CA GLY A 193 -15.22 7.52 3.52
C GLY A 193 -14.81 6.90 2.18
N SER A 194 -14.20 5.72 2.16
CA SER A 194 -13.88 4.95 0.95
C SER A 194 -13.81 3.47 1.29
N ALA A 195 -14.39 2.63 0.41
CA ALA A 195 -14.40 1.19 0.60
C ALA A 195 -13.01 0.59 0.44
N SER A 196 -12.70 -0.39 1.28
CA SER A 196 -11.50 -1.22 1.14
C SER A 196 -11.89 -2.61 0.62
N PHE A 197 -10.89 -3.43 0.25
CA PHE A 197 -11.12 -4.83 -0.10
C PHE A 197 -11.64 -5.66 1.10
N ASN A 198 -11.34 -5.23 2.32
CA ASN A 198 -11.88 -5.88 3.52
C ASN A 198 -13.38 -5.68 3.67
N ASP A 199 -13.96 -4.60 3.13
CA ASP A 199 -15.41 -4.41 3.19
C ASP A 199 -16.13 -5.53 2.44
N PHE A 200 -15.67 -5.91 1.26
CA PHE A 200 -16.24 -7.04 0.50
C PHE A 200 -16.08 -8.37 1.25
N THR A 201 -14.93 -8.56 1.90
CA THR A 201 -14.66 -9.76 2.70
C THR A 201 -15.61 -9.84 3.90
N ARG A 202 -15.80 -8.73 4.62
CA ARG A 202 -16.73 -8.63 5.77
C ARG A 202 -18.18 -8.80 5.32
N ILE A 203 -18.59 -8.15 4.23
CA ILE A 203 -19.94 -8.31 3.65
C ILE A 203 -20.21 -9.78 3.36
N ARG A 204 -19.28 -10.49 2.70
CA ARG A 204 -19.44 -11.91 2.39
C ARG A 204 -19.45 -12.79 3.65
N GLN A 205 -18.65 -12.47 4.67
CA GLN A 205 -18.61 -13.24 5.91
C GLN A 205 -19.94 -13.16 6.69
N HIS A 206 -20.60 -12.00 6.69
CA HIS A 206 -21.85 -11.78 7.41
C HIS A 206 -23.10 -12.10 6.57
N HIS A 207 -23.06 -11.84 5.26
CA HIS A 207 -24.13 -12.14 4.32
C HIS A 207 -23.57 -12.85 3.07
N PRO A 208 -23.28 -14.17 3.15
CA PRO A 208 -22.65 -14.91 2.07
C PRO A 208 -23.42 -14.85 0.74
N ASP A 209 -24.74 -14.73 0.81
CA ASP A 209 -25.61 -14.65 -0.38
C ASP A 209 -25.48 -13.32 -1.13
N THR A 210 -24.89 -12.28 -0.51
CA THR A 210 -24.70 -10.99 -1.18
C THR A 210 -23.58 -11.04 -2.22
N LEU A 211 -22.53 -11.82 -1.94
CA LEU A 211 -21.33 -11.96 -2.79
C LEU A 211 -20.97 -13.43 -2.92
N VAL A 212 -21.59 -14.10 -3.89
CA VAL A 212 -21.39 -15.53 -4.12
C VAL A 212 -20.06 -15.76 -4.83
N ARG A 213 -19.26 -16.71 -4.35
CA ARG A 213 -18.00 -17.07 -5.02
C ARG A 213 -18.31 -17.87 -6.28
N VAL A 214 -17.76 -17.46 -7.43
CA VAL A 214 -17.81 -18.26 -8.66
C VAL A 214 -16.65 -19.26 -8.62
N PRO A 215 -16.91 -20.58 -8.66
CA PRO A 215 -15.85 -21.58 -8.65
C PRO A 215 -15.11 -21.54 -9.99
N LEU A 216 -13.82 -21.19 -9.95
CA LEU A 216 -12.95 -21.31 -11.11
C LEU A 216 -12.43 -22.75 -11.23
N PRO A 217 -12.08 -23.23 -12.44
CA PRO A 217 -11.53 -24.58 -12.63
C PRO A 217 -10.32 -24.78 -11.71
N VAL A 218 -10.24 -25.91 -10.99
CA VAL A 218 -9.21 -26.12 -9.94
C VAL A 218 -7.79 -26.26 -10.51
N LEU A 219 -7.66 -26.44 -11.83
CA LEU A 219 -6.38 -26.49 -12.52
C LEU A 219 -5.64 -25.16 -12.34
N ASN A 220 -4.70 -25.14 -11.39
CA ASN A 220 -3.69 -24.10 -11.14
C ASN A 220 -4.12 -22.83 -10.39
N PHE A 221 -5.38 -22.69 -9.96
CA PHE A 221 -5.77 -21.56 -9.11
C PHE A 221 -5.52 -21.90 -7.63
N THR A 222 -4.46 -21.34 -7.06
CA THR A 222 -4.32 -21.25 -5.60
C THR A 222 -5.28 -20.17 -5.09
N LEU A 223 -6.53 -20.58 -4.90
CA LEU A 223 -7.68 -19.74 -4.54
C LEU A 223 -7.59 -19.09 -3.15
N ASN A 224 -6.58 -19.45 -2.37
CA ASN A 224 -6.21 -18.77 -1.15
C ASN A 224 -4.94 -17.97 -1.41
N PRO A 225 -5.00 -16.62 -1.42
CA PRO A 225 -3.79 -15.81 -1.39
C PRO A 225 -3.05 -16.13 -0.08
N HIS A 226 -2.13 -17.09 -0.15
CA HIS A 226 -1.34 -17.46 1.02
C HIS A 226 -0.46 -16.28 1.37
N ARG A 227 -0.54 -15.82 2.62
CA ARG A 227 0.41 -14.85 3.15
C ARG A 227 1.81 -15.43 2.95
N ARG A 228 2.59 -14.85 2.03
CA ARG A 228 3.97 -15.28 1.81
C ARG A 228 4.74 -15.18 3.14
N PRO A 229 5.57 -16.19 3.48
CA PRO A 229 6.36 -16.15 4.70
C PRO A 229 7.31 -14.96 4.65
N GLY A 230 7.56 -14.34 5.81
CA GLY A 230 8.35 -13.11 5.91
C GLY A 230 9.76 -13.19 5.29
N LYS A 231 10.33 -14.40 5.17
CA LYS A 231 11.62 -14.64 4.51
C LYS A 231 11.60 -14.31 3.01
N ALA A 232 10.48 -14.52 2.32
CA ALA A 232 10.36 -14.19 0.89
C ALA A 232 10.51 -12.68 0.66
N TYR A 233 9.97 -11.87 1.57
CA TYR A 233 10.05 -10.41 1.54
C TYR A 233 11.47 -9.88 1.76
N PHE A 234 12.33 -10.62 2.48
CA PHE A 234 13.70 -10.20 2.72
C PHE A 234 14.54 -10.17 1.43
N ARG A 235 14.39 -11.18 0.55
CA ARG A 235 15.12 -11.22 -0.72
C ARG A 235 14.74 -10.04 -1.62
N GLU A 236 13.45 -9.82 -1.81
CA GLU A 236 12.96 -8.74 -2.67
C GLU A 236 13.34 -7.36 -2.09
N PHE A 237 13.41 -7.24 -0.76
CA PHE A 237 13.97 -6.05 -0.11
C PHE A 237 15.45 -5.84 -0.39
N VAL A 238 16.27 -6.87 -0.23
CA VAL A 238 17.71 -6.77 -0.52
C VAL A 238 17.91 -6.31 -1.96
N GLU A 239 17.14 -6.85 -2.89
CA GLU A 239 17.16 -6.42 -4.29
C GLU A 239 16.76 -4.95 -4.47
N LEU A 240 15.67 -4.51 -3.81
CA LEU A 240 15.26 -3.11 -3.81
C LEU A 240 16.38 -2.20 -3.28
N MET A 241 17.02 -2.57 -2.17
CA MET A 241 18.13 -1.80 -1.59
C MET A 241 19.36 -1.77 -2.49
N LEU A 242 19.66 -2.87 -3.18
CA LEU A 242 20.75 -2.92 -4.16
C LEU A 242 20.46 -1.99 -5.35
N ARG A 243 19.21 -1.94 -5.84
CA ARG A 243 18.80 -1.03 -6.92
C ARG A 243 18.87 0.45 -6.50
N ILE A 244 18.49 0.76 -5.26
CA ILE A 244 18.64 2.11 -4.68
C ILE A 244 20.12 2.46 -4.57
N ARG A 245 20.93 1.57 -3.99
CA ARG A 245 22.38 1.78 -3.80
C ARG A 245 23.12 1.97 -5.13
N SER A 246 22.73 1.25 -6.18
CA SER A 246 23.32 1.38 -7.50
C SER A 246 22.81 2.59 -8.28
N GLY A 247 21.95 3.43 -7.70
CA GLY A 247 21.31 4.57 -8.38
C GLY A 247 20.31 4.19 -9.48
N LYS A 248 19.99 2.89 -9.64
CA LYS A 248 19.03 2.40 -10.64
C LYS A 248 17.58 2.71 -10.25
N LEU A 249 17.35 2.99 -8.97
CA LEU A 249 16.08 3.48 -8.46
C LEU A 249 16.35 4.74 -7.63
N ARG A 250 15.88 5.89 -8.10
CA ARG A 250 15.94 7.16 -7.36
C ARG A 250 14.57 7.49 -6.83
N TRP A 251 14.49 7.85 -5.54
CA TRP A 251 13.24 8.29 -4.94
C TRP A 251 13.28 9.80 -4.77
N HIS A 252 13.00 10.54 -5.84
CA HIS A 252 13.19 11.98 -5.90
C HIS A 252 12.58 12.75 -4.71
N LEU A 253 11.32 12.54 -4.27
CA LEU A 253 10.88 13.27 -3.06
C LEU A 253 11.52 12.79 -1.75
N LEU A 254 11.91 11.52 -1.62
CA LEU A 254 12.68 11.14 -0.43
C LEU A 254 14.02 11.89 -0.44
N GLU A 255 14.68 11.91 -1.60
CA GLU A 255 15.95 12.60 -1.83
C GLU A 255 15.87 14.12 -1.69
N ASP A 256 14.78 14.73 -2.16
CA ASP A 256 14.64 16.18 -2.30
C ASP A 256 13.90 16.80 -1.11
N THR A 257 13.04 16.04 -0.41
CA THR A 257 12.22 16.55 0.70
C THR A 257 12.64 16.00 2.06
N VAL A 258 12.93 14.70 2.15
CA VAL A 258 13.19 14.03 3.44
C VAL A 258 14.66 14.00 3.78
N LEU A 259 15.53 13.67 2.82
CA LEU A 259 16.97 13.62 3.04
C LEU A 259 17.58 14.95 3.45
N PRO A 260 17.17 16.12 2.91
CA PRO A 260 17.74 17.39 3.36
C PRO A 260 17.42 17.64 4.83
N ARG A 261 16.15 17.45 5.23
CA ARG A 261 15.74 17.60 6.64
C ARG A 261 16.42 16.59 7.56
N LEU A 262 16.59 15.35 7.11
CA LEU A 262 17.36 14.34 7.85
C LEU A 262 18.84 14.71 7.94
N ARG A 263 19.40 15.37 6.91
CA ARG A 263 20.80 15.80 6.86
C ARG A 263 21.04 16.91 7.87
N ASP A 264 20.12 17.88 7.93
CA ASP A 264 20.18 18.98 8.89
C ASP A 264 20.22 18.41 10.32
N VAL A 265 19.27 17.53 10.65
CA VAL A 265 19.22 16.86 11.96
C VAL A 265 20.44 15.97 12.22
N ALA A 266 20.92 15.23 11.22
CA ALA A 266 22.06 14.33 11.39
C ALA A 266 23.39 15.08 11.53
N GLY A 267 23.52 16.24 10.89
CA GLY A 267 24.68 17.14 10.98
C GLY A 267 24.88 17.62 12.42
N ASP A 268 23.79 17.99 13.10
CA ASP A 268 23.80 18.41 14.49
C ASP A 268 24.20 17.28 15.46
N VAL A 269 23.92 16.03 15.08
CA VAL A 269 24.14 14.85 15.95
C VAL A 269 25.53 14.22 15.75
N SER A 270 25.97 14.06 14.50
CA SER A 270 27.26 13.43 14.19
C SER A 270 27.73 13.74 12.76
N PRO A 271 28.84 14.47 12.57
CA PRO A 271 29.37 14.75 11.24
C PRO A 271 29.80 13.48 10.48
N ARG A 272 30.04 12.36 11.16
CA ARG A 272 30.34 11.06 10.52
C ARG A 272 29.12 10.40 9.86
N LEU A 273 27.91 10.79 10.23
CA LEU A 273 26.66 10.33 9.61
C LEU A 273 26.24 11.19 8.42
N ALA A 274 26.87 12.35 8.23
CA ALA A 274 26.50 13.33 7.21
C ALA A 274 26.94 12.93 5.77
N THR A 275 27.64 11.82 5.58
CA THR A 275 27.97 11.40 4.21
C THR A 275 26.68 11.06 3.45
N PRO A 276 26.46 11.62 2.25
CA PRO A 276 25.18 11.50 1.55
C PRO A 276 24.69 10.05 1.39
N GLN A 277 25.61 9.13 1.10
CA GLN A 277 25.30 7.71 0.92
C GLN A 277 24.84 7.01 2.20
N ARG A 278 25.43 7.34 3.37
CA ARG A 278 25.05 6.71 4.65
C ARG A 278 23.69 7.24 5.11
N LEU A 279 23.47 8.54 4.99
CA LEU A 279 22.19 9.15 5.32
C LEU A 279 21.07 8.61 4.44
N GLN A 280 21.33 8.46 3.14
CA GLN A 280 20.41 7.84 2.19
C GLN A 280 20.06 6.42 2.65
N LEU A 281 21.07 5.57 2.87
CA LEU A 281 20.86 4.19 3.33
C LEU A 281 20.05 4.13 4.64
N VAL A 282 20.35 4.98 5.62
CA VAL A 282 19.62 5.07 6.90
C VAL A 282 18.18 5.50 6.68
N ALA A 283 17.92 6.52 5.86
CA ALA A 283 16.57 6.99 5.57
C ALA A 283 15.73 5.88 4.92
N TYR A 284 16.25 5.22 3.88
CA TYR A 284 15.57 4.09 3.25
C TYR A 284 15.37 2.93 4.23
N THR A 285 16.36 2.63 5.08
CA THR A 285 16.26 1.58 6.10
C THR A 285 15.18 1.90 7.14
N VAL A 286 15.09 3.15 7.60
CA VAL A 286 14.07 3.59 8.57
C VAL A 286 12.68 3.51 7.95
N VAL A 287 12.50 4.08 6.75
CA VAL A 287 11.23 3.97 5.99
C VAL A 287 10.85 2.50 5.83
N PHE A 288 11.82 1.66 5.46
CA PHE A 288 11.60 0.25 5.25
C PHE A 288 11.23 -0.53 6.52
N LEU A 289 11.94 -0.29 7.62
CA LEU A 289 11.65 -0.96 8.89
C LEU A 289 10.30 -0.53 9.47
N VAL A 290 9.87 0.70 9.19
CA VAL A 290 8.50 1.17 9.46
C VAL A 290 7.49 0.37 8.62
N LEU A 291 7.76 0.17 7.33
CA LEU A 291 6.89 -0.61 6.42
C LEU A 291 6.82 -2.11 6.81
N LEU A 292 7.88 -2.70 7.38
CA LEU A 292 7.91 -4.13 7.73
C LEU A 292 7.24 -4.50 9.07
N LYS A 293 6.53 -3.59 9.74
CA LYS A 293 5.98 -3.82 11.10
C LYS A 293 7.05 -4.26 12.10
N ARG A 294 8.32 -3.97 11.80
CA ARG A 294 9.41 -4.06 12.75
C ARG A 294 9.40 -2.82 13.63
N ALA A 295 8.25 -2.17 13.85
CA ALA A 295 8.09 -0.99 14.69
C ALA A 295 8.63 -1.23 16.11
N SER A 296 8.57 -2.45 16.65
CA SER A 296 9.22 -2.79 17.92
C SER A 296 10.75 -2.86 17.83
N ILE A 297 11.31 -3.20 16.67
CA ILE A 297 12.75 -3.16 16.39
C ILE A 297 13.18 -1.74 16.03
N VAL A 298 12.44 -0.99 15.21
CA VAL A 298 12.65 0.43 14.95
C VAL A 298 12.60 1.20 16.25
N ARG A 299 11.56 1.02 17.06
CA ARG A 299 11.44 1.64 18.38
C ARG A 299 12.60 1.24 19.27
N ARG A 300 13.01 -0.04 19.31
CA ARG A 300 14.20 -0.47 20.07
C ARG A 300 15.48 0.16 19.54
N VAL A 301 15.68 0.22 18.24
CA VAL A 301 16.87 0.80 17.58
C VAL A 301 16.91 2.31 17.81
N LEU A 302 15.80 3.02 17.64
CA LEU A 302 15.67 4.45 17.91
C LEU A 302 15.85 4.75 19.40
N LEU A 303 15.26 3.96 20.31
CA LEU A 303 15.49 4.09 21.75
C LEU A 303 16.96 3.84 22.10
N ARG A 304 17.60 2.82 21.53
CA ARG A 304 19.03 2.54 21.73
C ARG A 304 19.90 3.68 21.17
N ALA A 305 19.56 4.21 20.01
CA ALA A 305 20.23 5.38 19.44
C ALA A 305 20.06 6.60 20.35
N ALA A 306 18.84 6.90 20.82
CA ALA A 306 18.57 7.99 21.74
C ALA A 306 19.31 7.82 23.08
N GLN A 307 19.35 6.61 23.64
CA GLN A 307 20.12 6.27 24.83
C GLN A 307 21.63 6.54 24.63
N LEU A 308 22.19 6.13 23.49
CA LEU A 308 23.60 6.39 23.16
C LEU A 308 23.88 7.88 22.98
N LEU A 309 22.94 8.65 22.42
CA LEU A 309 23.07 10.10 22.29
C LEU A 309 23.02 10.83 23.64
N LEU A 310 22.07 10.45 24.50
CA LEU A 310 21.99 10.95 25.88
C LEU A 310 23.26 10.64 26.66
N LEU A 311 23.76 9.40 26.57
CA LEU A 311 24.99 9.00 27.22
C LEU A 311 26.19 9.83 26.74
N ARG A 312 26.31 10.05 25.43
CA ARG A 312 27.37 10.89 24.86
C ARG A 312 27.27 12.34 25.35
N TYR A 313 26.07 12.90 25.41
CA TYR A 313 25.83 14.24 25.93
C TYR A 313 26.25 14.37 27.40
N VAL A 314 25.87 13.40 28.25
CA VAL A 314 26.27 13.38 29.66
C VAL A 314 27.80 13.30 29.79
N ILE A 315 28.46 12.41 29.05
CA ILE A 315 29.92 12.31 29.05
C ILE A 315 30.56 13.65 28.63
N GLN A 316 30.03 14.33 27.62
CA GLN A 316 30.52 15.64 27.20
C GLN A 316 30.34 16.70 28.30
N GLN A 317 29.17 16.75 28.96
CA GLN A 317 28.92 17.67 30.07
C GLN A 317 29.85 17.40 31.26
N VAL A 318 30.03 16.14 31.63
CA VAL A 318 30.97 15.74 32.70
C VAL A 318 32.40 16.12 32.34
N LEU A 319 32.86 15.83 31.12
CA LEU A 319 34.20 16.20 30.68
C LEU A 319 34.42 17.72 30.65
N MET A 320 33.39 18.51 30.31
CA MET A 320 33.46 19.97 30.39
C MET A 320 33.59 20.45 31.84
N HIS A 321 32.84 19.85 32.78
CA HIS A 321 32.90 20.23 34.20
C HIS A 321 34.19 19.75 34.88
N VAL A 322 34.70 18.55 34.55
CA VAL A 322 35.97 18.04 35.06
C VAL A 322 37.16 18.89 34.55
N LYS A 323 37.11 19.35 33.30
CA LYS A 323 38.12 20.31 32.79
C LYS A 323 38.02 21.68 33.44
N LEU A 324 36.81 22.11 33.81
CA LEU A 324 36.60 23.31 34.61
C LEU A 324 37.20 23.16 36.01
N ASP A 325 37.14 21.97 36.63
CA ASP A 325 37.79 21.69 37.90
C ASP A 325 39.32 21.65 37.79
N ASP A 326 39.88 21.20 36.66
CA ASP A 326 41.32 21.26 36.43
C ASP A 326 41.80 22.70 36.16
N MET A 327 41.01 23.51 35.44
CA MET A 327 41.26 24.95 35.30
C MET A 327 41.10 25.70 36.62
N ALA A 328 40.08 25.40 37.41
CA ALA A 328 39.83 25.99 38.72
C ALA A 328 40.94 25.62 39.71
N ARG A 329 41.40 24.36 39.72
CA ARG A 329 42.57 23.94 40.51
C ARG A 329 43.86 24.62 40.05
N ALA A 330 44.06 24.82 38.74
CA ALA A 330 45.22 25.54 38.23
C ALA A 330 45.18 27.06 38.53
N MET A 331 43.99 27.66 38.62
CA MET A 331 43.81 29.05 39.04
C MET A 331 43.97 29.22 40.55
N VAL A 332 43.48 28.27 41.37
CA VAL A 332 43.68 28.27 42.83
C VAL A 332 45.12 27.99 43.21
N ALA A 333 45.87 27.17 42.45
CA ALA A 333 47.29 26.95 42.69
C ALA A 333 48.20 28.13 42.27
N ARG A 334 47.64 29.15 41.60
CA ARG A 334 48.34 30.38 41.19
C ARG A 334 47.99 31.59 42.06
N LEU A 335 46.98 31.45 42.92
CA LEU A 335 46.72 32.36 44.05
C LEU A 335 47.47 31.82 45.27
#